data_AF-A0A6L8TDT6-F1
#
_entry.id   AF-A0A6L8TDT6-F1
#
_cell.length_a   1.000
_cell.length_b   1.000
_cell.length_c   1.000
_cell.angle_alpha   90.00
_cell.angle_beta   90.00
_cell.angle_gamma   90.00
#
_symmetry.space_group_name_H-M   'P 1'
#
loop_
_entity.id
_entity.type
_entity.pdbx_description
1 polymer ?
#
loop_
_entity_poly.entity_id
_entity_poly.type
_entity_poly.pdbx_seq_one_letter_code
_entity_poly.pdbx_strand_id
1 'polypeptide(L)'
;MENKFINLYNTFCKSLSNLAKSKTADPKTDFVLEGTVLNFSLTFDISWKVMKDILIKKMGILDFAVGSPRETLQQAFTNGIIDDDTWLQMLKSRNHLSHDYDGTFAAEKFQDIINIYYPLFEKFKNDVAKYYKQ
;
A
#
# COMPACT_ATOMS: atom_id res chain seq x y z
N MET A 1 -7.56 19.35 -11.37
CA MET A 1 -6.80 18.07 -11.53
C MET A 1 -5.84 17.84 -10.36
N GLU A 2 -5.19 18.88 -9.82
CA GLU A 2 -4.35 18.82 -8.59
C GLU A 2 -5.11 18.39 -7.32
N ASN A 3 -6.33 18.88 -7.10
CA ASN A 3 -7.13 18.47 -5.93
C ASN A 3 -7.29 16.95 -5.82
N LYS A 4 -7.47 16.23 -6.95
CA LYS A 4 -7.58 14.76 -6.94
C LYS A 4 -6.27 14.08 -6.54
N PHE A 5 -5.12 14.64 -6.97
CA PHE A 5 -3.79 14.12 -6.66
C PHE A 5 -3.49 14.22 -5.15
N ILE A 6 -3.68 15.40 -4.57
CA ILE A 6 -3.49 15.64 -3.13
C ILE A 6 -4.47 14.81 -2.30
N ASN A 7 -5.73 14.73 -2.74
CA ASN A 7 -6.75 13.91 -2.06
C ASN A 7 -6.38 12.42 -2.03
N LEU A 8 -5.71 11.89 -3.06
CA LEU A 8 -5.30 10.48 -3.08
C LEU A 8 -4.22 10.18 -2.04
N TYR A 9 -3.18 11.02 -1.94
CA TYR A 9 -2.15 10.88 -0.90
C TYR A 9 -2.73 11.02 0.51
N ASN A 10 -3.62 12.00 0.73
CA ASN A 10 -4.32 12.13 2.01
C ASN A 10 -5.19 10.90 2.33
N THR A 11 -5.81 10.30 1.32
CA THR A 11 -6.57 9.05 1.47
C THR A 11 -5.64 7.89 1.86
N PHE A 12 -4.45 7.79 1.26
CA PHE A 12 -3.44 6.83 1.65
C PHE A 12 -3.02 7.01 3.12
N CYS A 13 -2.71 8.23 3.54
CA CYS A 13 -2.34 8.54 4.93
C CYS A 13 -3.45 8.14 5.93
N LYS A 14 -4.72 8.38 5.59
CA LYS A 14 -5.87 7.96 6.41
C LYS A 14 -5.99 6.43 6.48
N SER A 15 -5.84 5.73 5.35
CA SER A 15 -5.87 4.27 5.28
C SER A 15 -4.76 3.65 6.13
N LEU A 16 -3.54 4.19 6.01
CA LEU A 16 -2.39 3.74 6.79
C LEU A 16 -2.59 3.98 8.30
N SER A 17 -3.18 5.12 8.69
CA SER A 17 -3.53 5.38 10.09
C SER A 17 -4.56 4.38 10.63
N ASN A 18 -5.51 3.94 9.81
CA ASN A 18 -6.43 2.86 10.20
C ASN A 18 -5.70 1.51 10.35
N LEU A 19 -4.79 1.17 9.44
CA LEU A 19 -3.97 -0.05 9.55
C LEU A 19 -3.07 -0.02 10.80
N ALA A 20 -2.60 1.15 11.23
CA ALA A 20 -1.78 1.29 12.43
C ALA A 20 -2.48 0.80 13.70
N LYS A 21 -3.81 0.83 13.75
CA LYS A 21 -4.60 0.32 14.89
C LYS A 21 -4.39 -1.17 15.12
N SER A 22 -4.10 -1.91 14.06
CA SER A 22 -3.85 -3.36 14.13
C SER A 22 -2.51 -3.71 14.79
N LYS A 23 -1.58 -2.75 14.95
CA LYS A 23 -0.28 -2.99 15.59
C LYS A 23 -0.39 -3.37 17.06
N THR A 24 -1.45 -2.92 17.73
CA THR A 24 -1.69 -3.14 19.16
C THR A 24 -2.96 -3.96 19.40
N ALA A 25 -3.59 -4.47 18.34
CA ALA A 25 -4.82 -5.23 18.43
C ALA A 25 -4.52 -6.71 18.66
N ASP A 26 -5.39 -7.40 19.41
CA ASP A 26 -5.32 -8.85 19.53
C ASP A 26 -6.01 -9.50 18.31
N PRO A 27 -5.29 -10.27 17.47
CA PRO A 27 -5.88 -10.93 16.31
C PRO A 27 -6.97 -11.96 16.67
N LYS A 28 -7.07 -12.39 17.93
CA LYS A 28 -8.13 -13.29 18.42
C LYS A 28 -9.44 -12.58 18.75
N THR A 29 -9.44 -11.25 18.82
CA THR A 29 -10.67 -10.48 19.02
C THR A 29 -11.45 -10.43 17.73
N ASP A 30 -12.78 -10.56 17.84
CA ASP A 30 -13.71 -10.53 16.71
C ASP A 30 -13.42 -9.36 15.77
N PHE A 31 -13.43 -9.66 14.46
CA PHE A 31 -13.23 -8.71 13.36
C PHE A 31 -11.84 -8.06 13.26
N VAL A 32 -10.91 -8.32 14.19
CA VAL A 32 -9.56 -7.73 14.11
C VAL A 32 -8.79 -8.28 12.92
N LEU A 33 -8.87 -9.59 12.68
CA LEU A 33 -8.16 -10.23 11.57
C LEU A 33 -8.66 -9.72 10.22
N GLU A 34 -9.98 -9.78 10.00
CA GLU A 34 -10.65 -9.35 8.77
C GLU A 34 -10.47 -7.84 8.55
N GLY A 35 -10.61 -7.05 9.62
CA GLY A 35 -10.37 -5.61 9.57
C GLY A 35 -8.93 -5.26 9.21
N THR A 36 -7.96 -6.03 9.70
CA THR A 36 -6.54 -5.83 9.39
C THR A 36 -6.24 -6.16 7.93
N VAL A 37 -6.75 -7.28 7.43
CA VAL A 37 -6.60 -7.68 6.01
C VAL A 37 -7.26 -6.66 5.07
N LEU A 38 -8.45 -6.18 5.42
CA LEU A 38 -9.14 -5.15 4.64
C LEU A 38 -8.36 -3.84 4.62
N ASN A 39 -7.90 -3.37 5.78
CA ASN A 39 -7.08 -2.15 5.88
C ASN A 39 -5.76 -2.29 5.14
N PHE A 40 -5.09 -3.46 5.20
CA PHE A 40 -3.90 -3.75 4.42
C PHE A 40 -4.18 -3.66 2.93
N SER A 41 -5.19 -4.36 2.44
CA SER A 41 -5.54 -4.42 1.01
C SER A 41 -5.87 -3.03 0.47
N LEU A 42 -6.65 -2.26 1.22
CA LEU A 42 -6.98 -0.88 0.88
C LEU A 42 -5.74 0.02 0.86
N THR A 43 -4.89 -0.07 1.88
CA THR A 43 -3.66 0.73 1.99
C THR A 43 -2.71 0.43 0.84
N PHE A 44 -2.50 -0.85 0.53
CA PHE A 44 -1.73 -1.28 -0.63
C PHE A 44 -2.32 -0.72 -1.93
N ASP A 45 -3.63 -0.83 -2.13
CA ASP A 45 -4.28 -0.40 -3.36
C ASP A 45 -4.23 1.11 -3.59
N ILE A 46 -4.25 1.90 -2.53
CA ILE A 46 -4.09 3.35 -2.64
C ILE A 46 -2.61 3.69 -2.84
N SER A 47 -1.69 3.01 -2.16
CA SER A 47 -0.25 3.30 -2.25
C SER A 47 0.30 3.14 -3.66
N TRP A 48 -0.02 2.06 -4.39
CA TRP A 48 0.46 1.92 -5.77
C TRP A 48 -0.21 2.96 -6.69
N LYS A 49 -1.46 3.38 -6.41
CA LYS A 49 -2.09 4.49 -7.16
C LYS A 49 -1.38 5.81 -6.89
N VAL A 50 -0.89 6.06 -5.67
CA VAL A 50 -0.04 7.22 -5.33
C VAL A 50 1.27 7.15 -6.12
N MET A 51 1.95 5.99 -6.14
CA MET A 51 3.17 5.79 -6.93
C MET A 51 2.94 6.11 -8.42
N LYS A 52 1.88 5.55 -9.00
CA LYS A 52 1.46 5.84 -10.38
C LYS A 52 1.26 7.34 -10.61
N ASP A 53 0.56 7.99 -9.70
CA ASP A 53 0.28 9.42 -9.79
C ASP A 53 1.58 10.25 -9.75
N ILE A 54 2.58 9.86 -8.96
CA ILE A 54 3.91 10.49 -8.92
C ILE A 54 4.66 10.26 -10.24
N LEU A 55 4.75 9.01 -10.71
CA LEU A 55 5.42 8.63 -11.97
C LEU A 55 4.90 9.48 -13.14
N ILE A 56 3.57 9.61 -13.24
CA ILE A 56 2.93 10.34 -14.34
C ILE A 56 3.07 11.86 -14.16
N LYS A 57 2.67 12.39 -13.00
CA LYS A 57 2.45 13.85 -12.85
C LYS A 57 3.68 14.61 -12.43
N LYS A 58 4.64 13.94 -11.79
CA LYS A 58 5.88 14.58 -11.30
C LYS A 58 7.10 14.18 -12.13
N MET A 59 7.12 12.96 -12.66
CA MET A 59 8.27 12.45 -13.42
C MET A 59 8.01 12.36 -14.93
N GLY A 60 6.76 12.52 -15.38
CA GLY A 60 6.41 12.48 -16.81
C GLY A 60 6.54 11.09 -17.45
N ILE A 61 6.59 10.03 -16.64
CA ILE A 61 6.77 8.65 -17.11
C ILE A 61 5.40 8.09 -17.51
N LEU A 62 5.24 7.82 -18.80
CA LEU A 62 3.99 7.31 -19.40
C LEU A 62 4.17 5.94 -20.08
N ASP A 63 5.42 5.52 -20.31
CA ASP A 63 5.77 4.31 -21.05
C ASP A 63 5.79 3.06 -20.15
N PHE A 64 4.63 2.76 -19.55
CA PHE A 64 4.40 1.52 -18.82
C PHE A 64 2.90 1.20 -18.81
N ALA A 65 2.52 -0.04 -18.48
CA ALA A 65 1.10 -0.37 -18.35
C ALA A 65 0.49 0.29 -17.09
N VAL A 66 0.03 1.53 -17.24
CA VAL A 66 -0.52 2.41 -16.18
C VAL A 66 -1.65 1.76 -15.36
N GLY A 67 -2.33 0.74 -15.90
CA GLY A 67 -3.38 -0.03 -15.22
C GLY A 67 -2.88 -1.19 -14.35
N SER A 68 -1.59 -1.54 -14.42
CA SER A 68 -1.02 -2.70 -13.73
C SER A 68 -0.31 -2.27 -12.43
N PRO A 69 -0.75 -2.78 -11.25
CA PRO A 69 -0.03 -2.58 -10.00
C PRO A 69 1.42 -3.09 -10.09
N ARG A 70 1.63 -4.23 -10.76
CA ARG A 70 2.96 -4.82 -10.93
C ARG A 70 3.90 -3.89 -11.71
N GLU A 71 3.46 -3.39 -12.86
CA GLU A 71 4.27 -2.48 -13.68
C GLU A 71 4.52 -1.16 -12.94
N THR A 72 3.51 -0.66 -12.22
CA THR A 72 3.66 0.55 -11.40
C THR A 72 4.72 0.36 -10.32
N LEU A 73 4.72 -0.77 -9.61
CA LEU A 73 5.73 -1.08 -8.58
C LEU A 73 7.12 -1.18 -9.21
N GLN A 74 7.25 -1.85 -10.36
CA GLN A 74 8.52 -1.96 -11.07
C GLN A 74 9.07 -0.59 -11.46
N GLN A 75 8.23 0.29 -12.01
CA GLN A 75 8.64 1.65 -12.36
C GLN A 75 8.94 2.49 -11.12
N ALA A 76 8.17 2.34 -10.05
CA ALA A 76 8.41 3.02 -8.78
C ALA A 76 9.77 2.64 -8.19
N PHE A 77 10.16 1.38 -8.28
CA PHE A 77 11.47 0.90 -7.87
C PHE A 77 12.59 1.47 -8.76
N THR A 78 12.47 1.33 -10.09
CA THR A 78 13.45 1.84 -11.06
C THR A 78 13.70 3.35 -10.90
N ASN A 79 12.68 4.11 -10.51
CA ASN A 79 12.75 5.57 -10.38
C ASN A 79 12.96 6.03 -8.93
N GLY A 80 13.27 5.12 -7.99
CA GLY A 80 13.64 5.46 -6.61
C GLY A 80 12.50 6.03 -5.76
N ILE A 81 11.25 5.73 -6.10
CA ILE A 81 10.07 6.04 -5.26
C ILE A 81 9.97 5.03 -4.10
N ILE A 82 10.34 3.78 -4.37
CA ILE A 82 10.49 2.69 -3.39
C ILE A 82 11.83 1.98 -3.65
N ASP A 83 12.33 1.26 -2.67
CA ASP A 83 13.66 0.63 -2.68
C ASP A 83 13.68 -0.81 -2.15
N ASP A 84 12.50 -1.43 -1.99
CA ASP A 84 12.36 -2.77 -1.42
C ASP A 84 11.48 -3.68 -2.31
N ASP A 85 11.98 -4.84 -2.72
CA ASP A 85 11.25 -5.82 -3.52
C ASP A 85 10.07 -6.47 -2.75
N THR A 86 10.02 -6.30 -1.43
CA THR A 86 8.91 -6.74 -0.58
C THR A 86 7.56 -6.17 -1.05
N TRP A 87 7.55 -5.04 -1.76
CA TRP A 87 6.35 -4.53 -2.43
C TRP A 87 5.72 -5.50 -3.43
N LEU A 88 6.52 -6.28 -4.16
CA LEU A 88 6.01 -7.34 -5.02
C LEU A 88 5.46 -8.53 -4.23
N GLN A 89 6.00 -8.81 -3.04
CA GLN A 89 5.45 -9.82 -2.13
C GLN A 89 4.13 -9.36 -1.50
N MET A 90 4.01 -8.07 -1.19
CA MET A 90 2.74 -7.45 -0.79
C MET A 90 1.68 -7.59 -1.88
N LEU A 91 2.04 -7.36 -3.15
CA LEU A 91 1.12 -7.56 -4.28
C LEU A 91 0.59 -9.01 -4.33
N LYS A 92 1.48 -10.01 -4.20
CA LYS A 92 1.09 -11.42 -4.17
C LYS A 92 0.19 -11.72 -2.98
N SER A 93 0.56 -11.24 -1.79
CA SER A 93 -0.22 -11.43 -0.56
C SER A 93 -1.61 -10.82 -0.69
N ARG A 94 -1.73 -9.59 -1.21
CA ARG A 94 -3.01 -8.91 -1.46
C ARG A 94 -3.88 -9.71 -2.42
N ASN A 95 -3.31 -10.20 -3.52
CA ASN A 95 -4.05 -10.99 -4.51
C ASN A 95 -4.54 -12.33 -3.93
N HIS A 96 -3.76 -12.96 -3.05
CA HIS A 96 -4.20 -14.19 -2.39
C HIS A 96 -5.30 -13.90 -1.36
N LEU A 97 -5.14 -12.85 -0.54
CA LEU A 97 -6.14 -12.45 0.45
C LEU A 97 -7.52 -12.11 -0.15
N SER A 98 -7.60 -11.67 -1.41
CA SER A 98 -8.91 -11.46 -2.07
C SER A 98 -9.67 -12.76 -2.38
N HIS A 99 -9.01 -13.90 -2.25
CA HIS A 99 -9.58 -15.24 -2.45
C HIS A 99 -9.59 -16.09 -1.18
N ASP A 100 -9.11 -15.53 -0.06
CA ASP A 100 -9.02 -16.22 1.24
C ASP A 100 -10.36 -16.18 1.99
N TYR A 101 -11.34 -16.93 1.49
CA TYR A 101 -12.71 -16.92 2.04
C TYR A 101 -12.84 -17.62 3.39
N ASP A 102 -11.88 -18.49 3.76
CA ASP A 102 -11.87 -19.22 5.04
C ASP A 102 -10.96 -18.56 6.10
N GLY A 103 -10.23 -17.51 5.74
CA GLY A 103 -9.40 -16.70 6.65
C GLY A 103 -8.10 -17.38 7.10
N THR A 104 -7.74 -18.54 6.54
CA THR A 104 -6.54 -19.28 6.94
C THR A 104 -5.27 -18.53 6.55
N PHE A 105 -5.22 -17.97 5.34
CA PHE A 105 -4.08 -17.19 4.88
C PHE A 105 -3.97 -15.83 5.57
N ALA A 106 -5.10 -15.22 5.92
CA ALA A 106 -5.18 -14.00 6.72
C ALA A 106 -4.49 -14.19 8.08
N ALA A 107 -4.77 -15.28 8.77
CA ALA A 107 -4.17 -15.59 10.07
C ALA A 107 -2.64 -15.71 9.97
N GLU A 108 -2.14 -16.38 8.92
CA GLU A 108 -0.71 -16.49 8.65
C GLU A 108 -0.06 -15.13 8.35
N LYS A 109 -0.73 -14.29 7.56
CA LYS A 109 -0.18 -13.01 7.10
C LYS A 109 -0.31 -11.87 8.09
N PHE A 110 -1.07 -12.03 9.18
CA PHE A 110 -1.28 -10.96 10.15
C PHE A 110 0.05 -10.38 10.66
N GLN A 111 1.00 -11.24 11.05
CA GLN A 111 2.29 -10.78 11.55
C GLN A 111 3.15 -10.11 10.46
N ASP A 112 3.11 -10.61 9.22
CA ASP A 112 3.81 -9.98 8.10
C ASP A 112 3.25 -8.59 7.80
N ILE A 113 1.92 -8.45 7.83
CA ILE A 113 1.23 -7.17 7.61
C ILE A 113 1.73 -6.11 8.62
N ILE A 114 1.88 -6.49 9.89
CA ILE A 114 2.24 -5.56 10.96
C ILE A 114 3.75 -5.31 11.05
N ASN A 115 4.56 -6.35 10.93
CA ASN A 115 5.99 -6.27 11.23
C ASN A 115 6.84 -6.01 9.99
N ILE A 116 6.34 -6.33 8.79
CA ILE A 116 7.08 -6.21 7.52
C ILE A 116 6.43 -5.15 6.63
N TYR A 117 5.12 -5.26 6.37
CA TYR A 117 4.46 -4.42 5.36
C TYR A 117 4.14 -3.01 5.88
N TYR A 118 3.65 -2.89 7.12
CA TYR A 118 3.33 -1.60 7.71
C TYR A 118 4.54 -0.63 7.77
N PRO A 119 5.75 -1.05 8.20
CA PRO A 119 6.93 -0.20 8.15
C PRO A 119 7.28 0.33 6.75
N LEU A 120 7.06 -0.48 5.70
CA LEU A 120 7.29 -0.06 4.33
C LEU A 120 6.29 1.01 3.88
N PHE A 121 5.03 0.91 4.29
CA PHE A 121 4.05 1.98 4.06
C PHE A 121 4.42 3.28 4.79
N GLU A 122 4.91 3.19 6.04
CA GLU A 122 5.38 4.38 6.78
C GLU A 122 6.57 5.04 6.11
N LYS A 123 7.56 4.25 5.68
CA LYS A 123 8.71 4.74 4.92
C LYS A 123 8.25 5.45 3.65
N PHE A 124 7.42 4.77 2.84
CA PHE A 124 6.85 5.34 1.63
C PHE A 124 6.08 6.66 1.89
N LYS A 125 5.25 6.72 2.94
CA LYS A 125 4.53 7.94 3.35
C LYS A 125 5.47 9.12 3.52
N ASN A 126 6.60 8.90 4.19
CA ASN A 126 7.58 9.94 4.48
C ASN A 126 8.37 10.34 3.22
N ASP A 127 8.83 9.35 2.46
CA ASP A 127 9.68 9.54 1.26
C ASP A 127 8.94 10.35 0.17
N VAL A 128 7.64 10.10 0.00
CA VAL A 128 6.86 10.75 -1.06
C VAL A 128 6.16 12.04 -0.64
N ALA A 129 6.18 12.39 0.65
CA ALA A 129 5.55 13.63 1.15
C ALA A 129 6.05 14.88 0.39
N LYS A 130 7.32 14.87 -0.04
CA LYS A 130 7.95 15.94 -0.84
C LYS A 130 7.23 16.24 -2.17
N TYR A 131 6.50 15.27 -2.74
CA TYR A 131 5.77 15.47 -4.00
C TYR A 131 4.40 16.16 -3.79
N TYR A 132 3.93 16.25 -2.55
CA TYR A 132 2.59 16.74 -2.18
C TYR A 132 2.61 17.99 -1.31
N LYS A 133 3.77 18.40 -0.79
CA LYS A 133 3.95 19.71 -0.15
C LYS A 133 4.10 20.77 -1.25
N GLN A 134 3.06 21.58 -1.43
CA GLN A 134 3.11 22.90 -2.07
C GLN A 134 2.98 23.95 -0.98
#